data_AF-A0A257LY17-F1
#
_entry.id   AF-A0A257LY17-F1
#
_cell.length_a   1.000
_cell.length_b   1.000
_cell.length_c   1.000
_cell.angle_alpha   90.00
_cell.angle_beta   90.00
_cell.angle_gamma   90.00
#
_symmetry.space_group_name_H-M   'P 1'
#
loop_
_entity.id
_entity.type
_entity.pdbx_description
1 polymer ?
#
loop_
_entity_poly.entity_id
_entity_poly.type
_entity_poly.pdbx_seq_one_letter_code
_entity_poly.pdbx_strand_id
1 'polypeptide(L)'
;MRGEGKGAAGAGVIFRNIAVEDPRPTLQQFFVCMTVPEPYSKAAEMRGSGDLAGISFQNISIAAPSVLGEPQILWGQADARIRNLRFENLTLAGKSVSDPEFFKSNEFVDKPVFESGTGPKP
;
A
#
# COMPACT_ATOMS: atom_id res chain seq x y z
N MET A 1 -3.48 -4.17 9.39
CA MET A 1 -4.64 -5.08 9.24
C MET A 1 -4.12 -6.50 9.33
N ARG A 2 -4.76 -7.40 10.08
CA ARG A 2 -4.32 -8.79 10.24
C ARG A 2 -5.50 -9.71 9.97
N GLY A 3 -5.30 -10.77 9.20
CA GLY A 3 -6.30 -11.82 9.02
C GLY A 3 -6.49 -12.60 10.32
N GLU A 4 -7.73 -12.80 10.73
CA GLU A 4 -8.11 -13.70 11.83
C GLU A 4 -7.88 -15.18 11.42
N GLY A 5 -6.64 -15.55 11.05
CA GLY A 5 -6.25 -16.94 10.80
C GLY A 5 -6.97 -17.62 9.63
N LYS A 6 -6.86 -17.08 8.40
CA LYS A 6 -7.46 -17.55 7.12
C LYS A 6 -8.83 -16.96 6.71
N GLY A 7 -9.25 -15.84 7.33
CA GLY A 7 -10.47 -15.09 6.97
C GLY A 7 -10.20 -13.80 6.19
N ALA A 8 -11.13 -12.84 6.17
CA ALA A 8 -10.85 -11.50 5.66
C ALA A 8 -9.93 -10.74 6.64
N ALA A 9 -8.84 -10.16 6.14
CA ALA A 9 -7.95 -9.28 6.91
C ALA A 9 -8.45 -7.83 6.99
N GLY A 10 -9.31 -7.45 6.05
CA GLY A 10 -9.95 -6.14 6.01
C GLY A 10 -10.68 -5.93 4.68
N ALA A 11 -11.88 -5.36 4.75
CA ALA A 11 -12.68 -5.05 3.57
C ALA A 11 -13.25 -3.63 3.66
N GLY A 12 -13.19 -2.86 2.57
CA GLY A 12 -13.86 -1.55 2.47
C GLY A 12 -13.28 -0.44 3.37
N VAL A 13 -12.02 -0.58 3.80
CA VAL A 13 -11.37 0.42 4.66
C VAL A 13 -10.91 1.62 3.84
N ILE A 14 -11.13 2.82 4.35
CA ILE A 14 -10.68 4.07 3.73
C ILE A 14 -9.66 4.76 4.63
N PHE A 15 -8.47 5.00 4.09
CA PHE A 15 -7.46 5.88 4.67
C PHE A 15 -7.52 7.20 3.92
N ARG A 16 -7.73 8.32 4.60
CA ARG A 16 -7.87 9.61 3.94
C ARG A 16 -7.18 10.76 4.66
N ASN A 17 -6.74 11.75 3.88
CA ASN A 17 -6.17 13.01 4.36
C ASN A 17 -4.94 12.77 5.25
N ILE A 18 -3.98 12.00 4.76
CA ILE A 18 -2.75 11.67 5.47
C ILE A 18 -1.59 12.43 4.82
N ALA A 19 -0.87 13.20 5.62
CA ALA A 19 0.36 13.87 5.22
C ALA A 19 1.56 13.24 5.95
N VAL A 20 2.51 12.72 5.17
CA VAL A 20 3.82 12.29 5.65
C VAL A 20 4.81 13.42 5.36
N GLU A 21 5.09 14.23 6.38
CA GLU A 21 5.85 15.48 6.23
C GLU A 21 7.36 15.33 6.44
N ASP A 22 7.81 14.16 6.92
CA ASP A 22 9.24 13.89 7.10
C ASP A 22 9.99 14.08 5.78
N PRO A 23 10.95 15.02 5.69
CA PRO A 23 11.70 15.27 4.47
C PRO A 23 12.78 14.20 4.21
N ARG A 24 13.04 13.29 5.17
CA ARG A 24 14.05 12.23 5.08
C ARG A 24 13.55 10.93 5.71
N PRO A 25 12.43 10.36 5.23
CA PRO A 25 11.91 9.13 5.80
C PRO A 25 12.92 8.00 5.56
N THR A 26 13.23 7.25 6.63
CA THR A 26 14.20 6.16 6.55
C THR A 26 13.67 4.96 5.76
N LEU A 27 12.36 4.69 5.85
CA LEU A 27 11.69 3.52 5.30
C LEU A 27 10.56 3.91 4.33
N GLN A 28 10.00 2.90 3.66
CA GLN A 28 8.81 3.02 2.81
C GLN A 28 7.56 3.47 3.60
N GLN A 29 6.66 4.18 2.92
CA GLN A 29 5.40 4.69 3.51
C GLN A 29 4.25 3.68 3.36
N PHE A 30 4.33 2.84 2.33
CA PHE A 30 3.43 1.73 2.09
C PHE A 30 4.18 0.41 2.20
N PHE A 31 3.74 -0.41 3.13
CA PHE A 31 4.19 -1.78 3.31
C PHE A 31 2.98 -2.65 3.63
N VAL A 32 2.24 -3.04 2.59
CA VAL A 32 0.99 -3.81 2.72
C VAL A 32 1.24 -5.24 2.25
N CYS A 33 1.39 -6.15 3.21
CA CYS A 33 1.83 -7.51 2.95
C CYS A 33 0.89 -8.52 3.62
N MET A 34 0.47 -9.54 2.87
CA MET A 34 -0.20 -10.74 3.41
C MET A 34 0.85 -11.78 3.83
N THR A 35 2.02 -11.76 3.21
CA THR A 35 3.23 -12.40 3.70
C THR A 35 4.39 -11.45 3.49
N VAL A 36 5.33 -11.40 4.43
CA VAL A 36 6.48 -10.51 4.35
C VAL A 36 7.48 -11.10 3.35
N PRO A 37 7.83 -10.39 2.24
CA PRO A 37 8.83 -10.89 1.29
C PRO A 37 10.24 -10.83 1.86
N GLU A 38 11.15 -11.65 1.35
CA GLU A 38 12.58 -11.45 1.54
C GLU A 38 13.03 -10.08 0.97
N PRO A 39 14.02 -9.40 1.59
CA PRO A 39 14.80 -9.81 2.76
C PRO A 39 14.16 -9.43 4.12
N TYR A 40 12.91 -8.93 4.13
CA TYR A 40 12.28 -8.40 5.35
C TYR A 40 11.75 -9.51 6.26
N SER A 41 11.57 -10.73 5.76
CA SER A 41 11.10 -11.88 6.55
C SER A 41 12.19 -12.38 7.50
N LYS A 42 11.86 -12.49 8.80
CA LYS A 42 12.61 -13.30 9.78
C LYS A 42 11.68 -14.42 10.27
N ALA A 43 12.21 -15.62 10.45
CA ALA A 43 11.45 -16.85 10.64
C ALA A 43 10.27 -16.76 11.63
N ALA A 44 9.17 -17.43 11.25
CA ALA A 44 7.92 -17.70 11.97
C ALA A 44 6.84 -16.58 12.01
N GLU A 45 6.10 -16.41 10.93
CA GLU A 45 4.73 -15.87 11.02
C GLU A 45 3.77 -16.98 11.46
N MET A 46 3.35 -16.94 12.73
CA MET A 46 2.62 -18.01 13.43
C MET A 46 1.10 -18.07 13.18
N ARG A 47 0.52 -17.27 12.26
CA ARG A 47 -0.94 -17.26 12.02
C ARG A 47 -1.25 -17.02 10.53
N GLY A 48 -2.25 -17.74 10.01
CA GLY A 48 -2.60 -17.69 8.58
C GLY A 48 -3.12 -16.32 8.13
N SER A 49 -2.61 -15.82 7.02
CA SER A 49 -2.97 -14.53 6.46
C SER A 49 -4.40 -14.53 5.93
N GLY A 50 -4.96 -13.34 5.74
CA GLY A 50 -6.35 -13.18 5.31
C GLY A 50 -6.45 -12.25 4.10
N ASP A 51 -7.51 -12.43 3.29
CA ASP A 51 -7.73 -11.61 2.10
C ASP A 51 -7.92 -10.12 2.44
N LEU A 52 -7.32 -9.24 1.64
CA LEU A 52 -7.52 -7.80 1.73
C LEU A 52 -8.21 -7.29 0.46
N ALA A 53 -9.36 -6.63 0.60
CA ALA A 53 -10.11 -6.18 -0.56
C ALA A 53 -10.78 -4.80 -0.39
N GLY A 54 -10.81 -4.01 -1.46
CA GLY A 54 -11.61 -2.78 -1.50
C GLY A 54 -11.08 -1.67 -0.60
N ILE A 55 -9.76 -1.60 -0.42
CA ILE A 55 -9.13 -0.55 0.39
C ILE A 55 -8.91 0.68 -0.49
N SER A 56 -9.29 1.85 0.03
CA SER A 56 -9.10 3.13 -0.65
C SER A 56 -8.17 4.04 0.15
N PHE A 57 -7.21 4.65 -0.55
CA PHE A 57 -6.30 5.66 -0.04
C PHE A 57 -6.62 6.98 -0.75
N GLN A 58 -7.05 8.00 -0.01
CA GLN A 58 -7.54 9.25 -0.57
C GLN A 58 -6.77 10.45 -0.01
N ASN A 59 -6.32 11.35 -0.87
CA ASN A 59 -5.58 12.57 -0.47
C ASN A 59 -4.40 12.23 0.43
N ILE A 60 -3.47 11.44 -0.11
CA ILE A 60 -2.25 11.05 0.59
C ILE A 60 -1.10 11.86 0.01
N SER A 61 -0.38 12.59 0.86
CA SER A 61 0.80 13.36 0.44
C SER A 61 2.04 12.92 1.17
N ILE A 62 3.08 12.56 0.43
CA ILE A 62 4.37 12.13 0.96
C ILE A 62 5.43 13.15 0.54
N ALA A 63 6.10 13.76 1.51
CA ALA A 63 7.06 14.86 1.26
C ALA A 63 8.32 14.39 0.51
N ALA A 64 8.83 13.19 0.82
CA ALA A 64 10.07 12.67 0.23
C ALA A 64 10.06 11.13 0.15
N PRO A 65 10.82 10.52 -0.78
CA PRO A 65 11.00 9.08 -0.83
C PRO A 65 11.88 8.57 0.32
N SER A 66 11.92 7.25 0.51
CA SER A 66 12.88 6.61 1.42
C SER A 66 14.31 7.00 1.07
N VAL A 67 15.08 7.46 2.06
CA VAL A 67 16.51 7.77 1.88
C VAL A 67 17.36 6.52 1.64
N LEU A 68 16.86 5.34 2.02
CA LEU A 68 17.50 4.06 1.76
C LEU A 68 17.13 3.48 0.38
N GLY A 69 16.27 4.16 -0.38
CA GLY A 69 15.82 3.69 -1.69
C GLY A 69 14.82 2.52 -1.60
N GLU A 70 14.18 2.34 -0.45
CA GLU A 70 13.20 1.27 -0.25
C GLU A 70 11.97 1.47 -1.15
N PRO A 71 11.55 0.44 -1.90
CA PRO A 71 10.35 0.54 -2.72
C PRO A 71 9.11 0.53 -1.83
N GLN A 72 8.02 1.09 -2.35
CA GLN A 72 6.70 0.86 -1.76
C GLN A 72 6.27 -0.57 -2.09
N ILE A 73 5.70 -1.30 -1.13
CA ILE A 73 5.46 -2.74 -1.29
C ILE A 73 3.99 -3.07 -1.12
N LEU A 74 3.46 -3.81 -2.09
CA LEU A 74 2.20 -4.54 -2.03
C LEU A 74 2.51 -6.02 -2.26
N TRP A 75 2.30 -6.89 -1.28
CA TRP A 75 2.69 -8.29 -1.40
C TRP A 75 1.59 -9.24 -0.95
N GLY A 76 1.00 -9.99 -1.89
CA GLY A 76 -0.01 -11.00 -1.59
C GLY A 76 0.60 -12.40 -1.43
N GLN A 77 -0.27 -13.38 -1.18
CA GLN A 77 0.04 -14.80 -1.28
C GLN A 77 -1.14 -15.56 -1.91
N ALA A 78 -0.90 -16.80 -2.35
CA ALA A 78 -1.89 -17.59 -3.09
C ALA A 78 -3.25 -17.74 -2.38
N ASP A 79 -3.24 -17.90 -1.06
CA ASP A 79 -4.42 -18.08 -0.20
C ASP A 79 -4.83 -16.81 0.57
N ALA A 80 -4.18 -15.67 0.31
CA ALA A 80 -4.57 -14.36 0.84
C ALA A 80 -4.12 -13.26 -0.15
N ARG A 81 -5.04 -12.91 -1.04
CA ARG A 81 -4.79 -11.96 -2.14
C ARG A 81 -5.10 -10.54 -1.70
N ILE A 82 -4.51 -9.58 -2.41
CA ILE A 82 -4.83 -8.16 -2.28
C ILE A 82 -5.59 -7.74 -3.54
N ARG A 83 -6.83 -7.24 -3.37
CA ARG A 83 -7.75 -6.96 -4.47
C ARG A 83 -8.37 -5.57 -4.35
N ASN A 84 -8.72 -4.96 -5.47
CA ASN A 84 -9.47 -3.71 -5.54
C ASN A 84 -8.84 -2.57 -4.69
N LEU A 85 -7.53 -2.37 -4.78
CA LEU A 85 -6.88 -1.20 -4.18
C LEU A 85 -7.10 0.03 -5.05
N ARG A 86 -7.49 1.14 -4.41
CA ARG A 86 -7.67 2.43 -5.06
C ARG A 86 -6.83 3.51 -4.39
N PHE A 87 -6.16 4.31 -5.21
CA PHE A 87 -5.41 5.49 -4.77
C PHE A 87 -5.98 6.72 -5.46
N GLU A 88 -6.52 7.63 -4.68
CA GLU A 88 -7.07 8.89 -5.14
C GLU A 88 -6.19 10.03 -4.63
N ASN A 89 -5.68 10.86 -5.54
CA ASN A 89 -4.84 12.01 -5.19
C ASN A 89 -3.62 11.64 -4.31
N LEU A 90 -2.91 10.57 -4.69
CA LEU A 90 -1.62 10.23 -4.10
C LEU A 90 -0.51 11.11 -4.70
N THR A 91 0.29 11.73 -3.84
CA THR A 91 1.47 12.50 -4.25
C THR A 91 2.73 12.05 -3.52
N LEU A 92 3.85 12.06 -4.24
CA LEU A 92 5.20 11.87 -3.72
C LEU A 92 6.07 13.05 -4.15
N ALA A 93 6.69 13.74 -3.19
CA ALA A 93 7.51 14.94 -3.42
C ALA A 93 6.78 15.98 -4.31
N GLY A 94 5.48 16.18 -4.04
CA GLY A 94 4.62 17.10 -4.78
C GLY A 94 4.19 16.63 -6.18
N LYS A 95 4.63 15.45 -6.63
CA LYS A 95 4.25 14.88 -7.94
C LYS A 95 3.13 13.86 -7.76
N SER A 96 2.14 13.89 -8.64
CA SER A 96 1.07 12.88 -8.65
C SER A 96 1.63 11.51 -9.01
N VAL A 97 1.23 10.50 -8.25
CA VAL A 97 1.51 9.09 -8.52
C VAL A 97 0.30 8.51 -9.23
N SER A 98 0.51 7.94 -10.41
CA SER A 98 -0.56 7.35 -11.24
C SER A 98 -0.17 6.00 -11.86
N ASP A 99 1.06 5.53 -11.60
CA ASP A 99 1.60 4.30 -12.18
C ASP A 99 1.63 3.19 -11.13
N PRO A 100 1.01 2.01 -11.39
CA PRO A 100 1.14 0.85 -10.52
C PRO A 100 2.59 0.37 -10.31
N GLU A 101 3.52 0.67 -11.22
CA GLU A 101 4.95 0.37 -11.05
C GLU A 101 5.60 1.15 -9.89
N PHE A 102 4.90 2.14 -9.34
CA PHE A 102 5.27 2.76 -8.05
C PHE A 102 5.41 1.73 -6.91
N PHE A 103 4.66 0.63 -6.98
CA PHE A 103 4.71 -0.45 -6.01
C PHE A 103 5.46 -1.67 -6.56
N LYS A 104 6.41 -2.18 -5.76
CA LYS A 104 6.90 -3.55 -5.92
C LYS A 104 5.78 -4.51 -5.51
N SER A 105 5.36 -5.36 -6.45
CA SER A 105 4.26 -6.31 -6.26
C SER A 105 4.51 -7.69 -6.88
N ASN A 106 3.67 -8.67 -6.55
CA ASN A 106 3.69 -10.03 -7.08
C ASN A 106 2.34 -10.41 -7.73
N GLU A 107 2.22 -11.62 -8.30
CA GLU A 107 1.02 -12.08 -9.01
C GLU A 107 -0.25 -12.24 -8.14
N PHE A 108 -0.11 -12.11 -6.82
CA PHE A 108 -1.22 -12.22 -5.86
C PHE A 108 -1.84 -10.86 -5.49
N VAL A 109 -1.38 -9.79 -6.14
CA VAL A 109 -1.93 -8.43 -6.02
C VAL A 109 -2.56 -8.04 -7.34
N ASP A 110 -3.84 -7.67 -7.31
CA ASP A 110 -4.49 -7.08 -8.47
C ASP A 110 -3.91 -5.68 -8.75
N LYS A 111 -3.85 -5.29 -10.03
CA LYS A 111 -3.32 -3.97 -10.40
C LYS A 111 -4.11 -2.87 -9.67
N PRO A 112 -3.43 -2.00 -8.89
CA PRO A 112 -4.09 -0.91 -8.20
C PRO A 112 -4.62 0.11 -9.21
N VAL A 113 -5.75 0.74 -8.87
CA VAL A 113 -6.35 1.81 -9.67
C VAL A 113 -5.94 3.15 -9.10
N PHE A 114 -5.46 4.05 -9.96
CA PHE A 114 -5.12 5.42 -9.60
C PHE A 114 -6.10 6.39 -10.21
N GLU A 115 -6.55 7.34 -9.41
CA GLU A 115 -7.46 8.40 -9.80
C GLU A 115 -6.86 9.74 -9.41
N SER A 116 -6.79 10.65 -10.38
CA SER A 116 -6.51 12.05 -10.08
C SER A 116 -7.74 12.61 -9.37
N GLY A 117 -7.62 12.93 -8.09
CA GLY A 117 -8.71 13.63 -7.40
C GLY A 117 -9.01 14.91 -8.16
N THR A 118 -10.27 15.14 -8.53
CA THR A 118 -10.73 16.44 -8.97
C THR A 118 -10.66 17.38 -7.78
N GLY A 119 -9.47 17.93 -7.50
CA GLY A 119 -9.30 18.97 -6.50
C GLY A 119 -10.22 20.15 -6.83
N PRO A 120 -10.67 20.93 -5.83
CA PRO A 120 -11.51 22.08 -6.10
C PRO A 120 -10.78 23.02 -7.06
N LYS A 121 -11.47 23.42 -8.13
CA LYS A 121 -11.02 24.48 -9.03
C LYS A 121 -10.74 25.73 -8.17
N PRO A 122 -9.64 26.47 -8.42
CA PRO A 122 -9.31 27.68 -7.69
C PRO A 122 -10.43 28.72 -7.77
#